data_AF-A0A4R8QMR8-F1
#
_entry.id   AF-A0A4R8QMR8-F1
#
_cell.length_a   1.000
_cell.length_b   1.000
_cell.length_c   1.000
_cell.angle_alpha   90.00
_cell.angle_beta   90.00
_cell.angle_gamma   90.00
#
_symmetry.space_group_name_H-M   'P 1'
#
loop_
_entity.id
_entity.type
_entity.pdbx_description
1 polymer ?
#
loop_
_entity_poly.entity_id
_entity_poly.type
_entity_poly.pdbx_seq_one_letter_code
_entity_poly.pdbx_strand_id
1 'polypeptide(L)'
;MSFEEGSSYNEKPVSIITGDAKPGDGSPIENIVGDVWHEMEILDIRLAHDLMEPMFDFWCSQTDSSRLEKKGIAGYLRYRERDVAAHWDKECRAEREIDAQGSVVSNIVQILSDDCGFSPESAKAVLWAI
;
A
#
# COMPACT_ATOMS: atom_id res chain seq x y z
N MET A 1 -12.78 -5.30 4.06
CA MET A 1 -12.67 -3.86 3.78
C MET A 1 -12.67 -3.66 2.28
N SER A 2 -13.58 -2.84 1.77
CA SER A 2 -13.61 -2.40 0.37
C SER A 2 -12.50 -1.39 0.08
N PHE A 3 -12.24 -1.08 -1.19
CA PHE A 3 -11.33 0.01 -1.55
C PHE A 3 -11.82 1.38 -1.07
N GLU A 4 -13.13 1.61 -1.09
CA GLU A 4 -13.73 2.86 -0.61
C GLU A 4 -13.57 3.02 0.91
N GLU A 5 -13.79 1.93 1.66
CA GLU A 5 -13.54 1.89 3.11
C GLU A 5 -12.06 2.08 3.43
N GLY A 6 -11.16 1.49 2.63
CA GLY A 6 -9.71 1.66 2.76
C GLY A 6 -9.25 3.09 2.42
N SER A 7 -9.76 3.68 1.34
CA SER A 7 -9.43 5.07 0.96
C SER A 7 -9.87 6.03 2.06
N SER A 8 -11.10 5.88 2.54
CA SER A 8 -11.63 6.67 3.65
C SER A 8 -10.81 6.48 4.94
N TYR A 9 -10.29 5.28 5.17
CA TYR A 9 -9.40 4.99 6.31
C TYR A 9 -8.06 5.70 6.16
N ASN A 10 -7.46 5.72 4.97
CA ASN A 10 -6.16 6.35 4.69
C ASN A 10 -6.24 7.89 4.61
N GLU A 11 -7.35 8.45 4.14
CA GLU A 11 -7.58 9.89 4.09
C GLU A 11 -7.66 10.54 5.48
N LYS A 12 -8.08 9.80 6.50
CA LYS A 12 -8.17 10.30 7.89
C LYS A 12 -6.79 10.69 8.47
N PRO A 13 -5.79 9.78 8.54
CA PRO A 13 -4.41 10.13 8.87
C PRO A 13 -3.88 11.34 8.10
N VAL A 14 -4.18 11.43 6.80
CA VAL A 14 -3.75 12.54 5.94
C VAL A 14 -4.34 13.87 6.42
N SER A 15 -5.65 13.92 6.67
CA SER A 15 -6.30 15.13 7.18
C SER A 15 -5.80 15.57 8.56
N ILE A 16 -5.28 14.62 9.37
CA ILE A 16 -4.69 14.92 10.67
C ILE A 16 -3.31 15.57 10.49
N ILE A 17 -2.45 15.01 9.63
CA ILE A 17 -1.09 15.54 9.41
C ILE A 17 -1.10 16.91 8.70
N THR A 18 -2.10 17.19 7.85
CA THR A 18 -2.28 18.49 7.20
C THR A 18 -2.93 19.54 8.11
N GLY A 19 -3.45 19.12 9.27
CA GLY A 19 -4.14 19.97 10.23
C GLY A 19 -5.60 20.30 9.87
N ASP A 20 -6.15 19.67 8.83
CA ASP A 20 -7.55 19.83 8.41
C ASP A 20 -8.54 19.17 9.38
N ALA A 21 -8.09 18.15 10.11
CA ALA A 21 -8.86 17.44 11.11
C ALA A 21 -8.09 17.27 12.43
N LYS A 22 -8.82 17.11 13.52
CA LYS A 22 -8.26 16.68 14.80
C LYS A 22 -8.46 15.17 14.97
N PRO A 23 -7.53 14.46 15.64
CA PRO A 23 -7.74 13.07 16.04
C PRO A 23 -9.05 12.93 16.83
N GLY A 24 -9.83 11.91 16.51
CA GLY A 24 -11.05 11.56 17.24
C GLY A 24 -10.76 11.06 18.65
N ASP A 25 -11.68 11.35 19.57
CA ASP A 25 -11.61 10.87 20.94
C ASP A 25 -11.57 9.33 20.97
N GLY A 26 -10.45 8.78 21.45
CA GLY A 26 -10.26 7.34 21.62
C GLY A 26 -9.81 6.55 20.38
N SER A 27 -9.45 7.19 19.27
CA SER A 27 -8.89 6.50 18.08
C SER A 27 -7.36 6.36 18.21
N PRO A 28 -6.80 5.17 18.52
CA PRO A 28 -5.37 5.05 18.80
C PRO A 28 -4.50 5.41 17.59
N ILE A 29 -4.93 5.01 16.39
CA ILE A 29 -4.16 5.26 15.16
C ILE A 29 -4.08 6.75 14.83
N GLU A 30 -5.18 7.47 14.97
CA GLU A 30 -5.25 8.91 14.68
C GLU A 30 -4.38 9.72 15.64
N ASN A 31 -4.39 9.34 16.93
CA ASN A 31 -3.53 9.95 17.94
C ASN A 31 -2.04 9.65 17.68
N ILE A 32 -1.69 8.38 17.41
CA ILE A 32 -0.30 8.00 17.12
C ILE A 32 0.23 8.74 15.88
N VAL A 33 -0.55 8.81 14.80
CA VAL A 33 -0.13 9.51 13.58
C VAL A 33 0.08 10.99 13.86
N GLY A 34 -0.87 11.65 14.55
CA GLY A 34 -0.74 13.06 14.90
C GLY A 34 0.48 13.35 15.77
N ASP A 35 0.70 12.54 16.81
CA ASP A 35 1.83 12.69 17.73
C ASP A 35 3.18 12.50 17.03
N VAL A 36 3.31 11.42 16.23
CA VAL A 36 4.54 11.14 15.47
C VAL A 36 4.83 12.25 14.47
N TRP A 37 3.81 12.74 13.75
CA TRP A 37 3.99 13.82 12.78
C TRP A 37 4.40 15.12 13.45
N HIS A 38 3.76 15.46 14.58
CA HIS A 38 4.12 16.63 15.37
C HIS A 38 5.57 16.57 15.89
N GLU A 39 6.02 15.41 16.36
CA GLU A 39 7.42 15.21 16.76
C GLU A 39 8.38 15.38 15.58
N MET A 40 8.03 14.88 14.39
CA MET A 40 8.83 15.09 13.17
C MET A 40 8.95 16.58 12.82
N GLU A 41 7.87 17.35 12.92
CA GLU A 41 7.90 18.79 12.66
C GLU A 41 8.74 19.57 13.68
N ILE A 42 8.75 19.16 14.95
CA ILE A 42 9.61 19.72 15.99
C ILE A 42 11.09 19.49 15.66
N LEU A 43 11.43 18.29 15.14
CA LEU A 43 12.80 17.92 14.82
C LEU A 43 13.31 18.63 13.56
N ASP A 44 12.54 18.58 12.47
CA ASP A 44 12.82 19.28 11.21
C ASP A 44 11.55 19.45 10.39
N ILE A 45 10.94 20.63 10.49
CA ILE A 45 9.71 20.97 9.77
C ILE A 45 9.86 20.83 8.24
N ARG A 46 11.04 21.11 7.68
CA ARG A 46 11.23 21.07 6.24
C ARG A 46 11.25 19.62 5.75
N LEU A 47 12.00 18.75 6.43
CA LEU A 47 12.04 17.33 6.09
C LEU A 47 10.69 16.65 6.35
N ALA A 48 9.98 17.02 7.41
CA ALA A 48 8.63 16.53 7.66
C ALA A 48 7.70 16.89 6.49
N HIS A 49 7.73 18.15 6.04
CA HIS A 49 6.89 18.60 4.92
C HIS A 49 7.29 17.95 3.58
N ASP A 50 8.59 17.78 3.31
CA ASP A 50 9.08 17.07 2.13
C ASP A 50 8.62 15.59 2.08
N LEU A 51 8.30 14.98 3.23
CA LEU A 51 7.80 13.61 3.34
C LEU A 51 6.28 13.48 3.19
N MET A 52 5.51 14.56 3.26
CA MET A 52 4.03 14.50 3.20
C MET A 52 3.53 13.86 1.92
N GLU A 53 3.95 14.40 0.77
CA GLU A 53 3.46 13.97 -0.54
C GLU A 53 3.84 12.52 -0.86
N PRO A 54 5.10 12.07 -0.64
CA PRO A 54 5.44 10.65 -0.81
C PRO A 54 4.65 9.69 0.08
N MET A 55 4.36 10.09 1.33
CA MET A 55 3.56 9.28 2.26
C MET A 55 2.09 9.20 1.83
N PHE A 56 1.53 10.33 1.38
CA PHE A 56 0.18 10.39 0.83
C PHE A 56 0.04 9.46 -0.38
N ASP A 57 0.95 9.60 -1.35
CA ASP A 57 0.97 8.76 -2.55
C ASP A 57 1.07 7.28 -2.20
N PHE A 58 1.93 6.92 -1.24
CA PHE A 58 2.06 5.55 -0.77
C PHE A 58 0.76 5.01 -0.18
N TRP A 59 0.13 5.73 0.76
CA TRP A 59 -1.12 5.28 1.38
C TRP A 59 -2.27 5.18 0.39
N CYS A 60 -2.43 6.17 -0.51
CA CYS A 60 -3.48 6.12 -1.53
C CYS A 60 -3.27 4.97 -2.54
N SER A 61 -2.02 4.63 -2.87
CA SER A 61 -1.72 3.53 -3.80
C SER A 61 -2.17 2.16 -3.29
N GLN A 62 -2.24 1.96 -1.95
CA GLN A 62 -2.67 0.70 -1.35
C GLN A 62 -4.15 0.37 -1.63
N THR A 63 -4.95 1.40 -1.89
CA THR A 63 -6.40 1.28 -2.12
C THR A 63 -6.80 1.59 -3.56
N ASP A 64 -5.81 1.75 -4.44
CA ASP A 64 -6.03 2.02 -5.86
C ASP A 64 -6.77 0.83 -6.51
N SER A 65 -7.91 1.09 -7.14
CA SER A 65 -8.73 0.07 -7.78
C SER A 65 -8.04 -0.60 -8.97
N SER A 66 -7.02 0.05 -9.54
CA SER A 66 -6.15 -0.56 -10.55
C SER A 66 -5.52 -1.84 -10.04
N ARG A 67 -5.41 -2.07 -8.72
CA ARG A 67 -5.01 -3.37 -8.12
C ARG A 67 -5.77 -4.57 -8.68
N LEU A 68 -7.04 -4.39 -9.04
CA LEU A 68 -7.89 -5.43 -9.64
C LEU A 68 -7.66 -5.62 -11.14
N GLU A 69 -7.03 -4.66 -11.81
CA GLU A 69 -6.77 -4.74 -13.24
C GLU A 69 -5.70 -5.78 -13.52
N LYS A 70 -5.94 -6.59 -14.56
CA LYS A 70 -4.94 -7.51 -15.09
C LYS A 70 -3.82 -6.70 -15.76
N LYS A 71 -2.65 -6.67 -15.12
CA LYS A 71 -1.45 -5.98 -15.62
C LYS A 71 -0.48 -6.99 -16.22
N GLY A 72 0.11 -6.65 -17.36
CA GLY A 72 1.38 -7.27 -17.75
C GLY A 72 2.54 -6.72 -16.90
N ILE A 73 3.69 -7.37 -16.94
CA ILE A 73 4.87 -7.06 -16.10
C ILE A 73 5.22 -5.57 -16.06
N ALA A 74 5.28 -4.89 -17.22
CA ALA A 74 5.64 -3.47 -17.27
C ALA A 74 4.60 -2.55 -16.60
N GLY A 75 3.30 -2.89 -16.72
CA GLY A 75 2.23 -2.16 -16.05
C GLY A 75 2.29 -2.35 -14.54
N TYR A 76 2.58 -3.58 -14.09
CA TYR A 76 2.77 -3.88 -12.69
C TYR A 76 3.96 -3.15 -12.07
N LEU A 77 5.12 -3.11 -12.73
CA LEU A 77 6.29 -2.43 -12.18
C LEU A 77 6.06 -0.93 -11.98
N ARG A 78 5.34 -0.27 -12.91
CA ARG A 78 4.95 1.15 -12.75
C ARG A 78 4.01 1.37 -11.58
N TYR A 79 3.05 0.47 -11.39
CA TYR A 79 2.15 0.49 -10.24
C TYR A 79 2.94 0.25 -8.93
N ARG A 80 3.81 -0.76 -8.92
CA ARG A 80 4.54 -1.22 -7.74
C ARG A 80 5.62 -0.25 -7.25
N GLU A 81 6.10 0.66 -8.12
CA GLU A 81 6.95 1.78 -7.70
C GLU A 81 6.30 2.61 -6.59
N ARG A 82 4.96 2.69 -6.58
CA ARG A 82 4.19 3.44 -5.57
C ARG A 82 3.70 2.56 -4.42
N ASP A 83 3.45 1.27 -4.66
CA ASP A 83 2.94 0.30 -3.67
C ASP A 83 3.97 -0.77 -3.32
N VAL A 84 5.06 -0.42 -2.62
CA VAL A 84 6.10 -1.40 -2.26
C VAL A 84 5.72 -2.15 -0.98
N ALA A 85 4.72 -3.05 -1.03
CA ALA A 85 4.37 -3.84 0.16
C ALA A 85 3.86 -5.25 -0.12
N ALA A 86 4.52 -6.21 0.56
CA ALA A 86 4.17 -7.62 0.78
C ALA A 86 4.87 -8.70 -0.08
N HIS A 87 5.14 -9.82 0.61
CA HIS A 87 5.76 -11.03 0.08
C HIS A 87 4.69 -11.96 -0.47
N TRP A 88 5.01 -12.65 -1.56
CA TRP A 88 4.12 -13.60 -2.26
C TRP A 88 3.35 -14.55 -1.30
N ASP A 89 4.04 -15.28 -0.44
CA ASP A 89 3.40 -16.29 0.40
C ASP A 89 2.45 -15.67 1.45
N LYS A 90 2.71 -14.41 1.85
CA LYS A 90 1.84 -13.66 2.74
C LYS A 90 0.58 -13.18 2.02
N GLU A 91 0.70 -12.71 0.78
CA GLU A 91 -0.44 -12.27 -0.04
C GLU A 91 -1.36 -13.44 -0.39
N CYS A 92 -0.80 -14.59 -0.80
CA CYS A 92 -1.61 -15.79 -1.07
C CYS A 92 -2.36 -16.29 0.15
N ARG A 93 -1.79 -16.13 1.36
CA ARG A 93 -2.51 -16.46 2.60
C ARG A 93 -3.65 -15.48 2.84
N ALA A 94 -3.36 -14.18 2.71
CA ALA A 94 -4.35 -13.12 2.93
C ALA A 94 -5.55 -13.28 1.98
N GLU A 95 -5.34 -13.58 0.70
CA GLU A 95 -6.42 -13.81 -0.26
C GLU A 95 -7.33 -14.99 0.14
N ARG A 96 -6.76 -16.06 0.71
CA ARG A 96 -7.53 -17.24 1.14
C ARG A 96 -8.28 -17.04 2.44
N GLU A 97 -7.71 -16.27 3.36
CA GLU A 97 -8.19 -16.15 4.74
C GLU A 97 -9.03 -14.90 4.98
N ILE A 98 -8.88 -13.87 4.13
CA ILE A 98 -9.52 -12.57 4.29
C ILE A 98 -10.45 -12.34 3.11
N ASP A 99 -11.76 -12.37 3.37
CA ASP A 99 -12.78 -12.00 2.39
C ASP A 99 -12.90 -10.46 2.30
N ALA A 100 -11.96 -9.84 1.58
CA ALA A 100 -11.89 -8.39 1.39
C ALA A 100 -11.30 -8.03 0.03
N GLN A 101 -11.75 -6.94 -0.59
CA GLN A 101 -11.16 -6.48 -1.85
C GLN A 101 -9.66 -6.13 -1.71
N GLY A 102 -9.25 -5.63 -0.54
CA GLY A 102 -7.85 -5.31 -0.26
C GLY A 102 -6.92 -6.52 -0.14
N SER A 103 -7.43 -7.76 -0.04
CA SER A 103 -6.62 -8.97 0.09
C SER A 103 -6.30 -9.66 -1.24
N VAL A 104 -6.82 -9.15 -2.36
CA VAL A 104 -6.54 -9.69 -3.71
C VAL A 104 -5.04 -9.67 -3.98
N VAL A 105 -4.52 -10.79 -4.51
CA VAL A 105 -3.11 -10.92 -4.88
C VAL A 105 -2.78 -9.95 -6.02
N SER A 106 -1.83 -9.05 -5.77
CA SER A 106 -1.28 -8.16 -6.78
C SER A 106 0.24 -8.27 -6.72
N ASN A 107 0.76 -9.32 -7.36
CA ASN A 107 2.15 -9.74 -7.21
C ASN A 107 2.82 -10.09 -8.55
N ILE A 108 4.08 -9.69 -8.70
CA ILE A 108 4.89 -10.00 -9.89
C ILE A 108 5.05 -11.51 -10.13
N VAL A 109 5.04 -12.32 -9.06
CA VAL A 109 5.12 -13.78 -9.18
C VAL A 109 3.89 -14.32 -9.92
N GLN A 110 2.68 -13.89 -9.55
CA GLN A 110 1.45 -14.29 -10.24
C GLN A 110 1.48 -13.84 -11.70
N ILE A 111 1.84 -12.59 -11.94
CA ILE A 111 1.82 -12.01 -13.29
C ILE A 111 2.79 -12.75 -14.21
N LEU A 112 4.02 -13.01 -13.75
CA LEU A 112 5.00 -13.76 -14.53
C LEU A 112 4.57 -15.22 -14.72
N SER A 113 3.97 -15.84 -13.69
CA SER A 113 3.41 -17.19 -13.76
C SER A 113 2.33 -17.28 -14.86
N ASP A 114 1.40 -16.32 -14.89
CA ASP A 114 0.29 -16.27 -15.85
C ASP A 114 0.75 -15.94 -17.27
N ASP A 115 1.61 -14.93 -17.43
CA ASP A 115 2.09 -14.47 -18.74
C ASP A 115 2.98 -15.51 -19.42
N CYS A 116 3.76 -16.28 -18.65
CA CYS A 116 4.68 -17.28 -19.18
C CYS A 116 4.17 -18.73 -19.08
N GLY A 117 3.04 -18.97 -18.42
CA GLY A 117 2.52 -20.33 -18.17
C GLY A 117 3.42 -21.16 -17.23
N PHE A 118 4.16 -20.51 -16.34
CA PHE A 118 5.02 -21.16 -15.36
C PHE A 118 4.23 -21.51 -14.10
N SER A 119 4.81 -22.36 -13.24
CA SER A 119 4.37 -22.41 -11.84
C SER A 119 4.88 -21.18 -11.07
N PRO A 120 4.23 -20.77 -9.98
CA PRO A 120 4.71 -19.70 -9.12
C PRO A 120 6.14 -19.92 -8.63
N GLU A 121 6.54 -21.15 -8.34
CA GLU A 121 7.91 -21.50 -7.92
C GLU A 121 8.93 -21.25 -9.04
N SER A 122 8.60 -21.60 -10.28
CA SER A 122 9.44 -21.32 -11.43
C SER A 122 9.52 -19.81 -11.71
N ALA A 123 8.41 -19.08 -11.57
CA ALA A 123 8.39 -17.62 -11.66
C ALA A 123 9.28 -16.97 -10.59
N LYS A 124 9.22 -17.43 -9.32
CA LYS A 124 10.12 -16.98 -8.24
C LYS A 124 11.60 -17.20 -8.61
N ALA A 125 11.94 -18.36 -9.16
CA ALA A 125 13.31 -18.68 -9.55
C ALA A 125 13.83 -17.76 -10.66
N VAL A 126 13.00 -17.44 -11.66
CA VAL A 126 13.35 -16.49 -12.72
C VAL A 126 13.55 -15.09 -12.16
N LEU A 127 12.64 -14.61 -11.31
CA LEU A 127 12.73 -13.28 -10.70
C LEU A 127 13.95 -13.13 -9.78
N TRP A 128 14.38 -14.21 -9.13
CA TRP A 128 15.58 -14.21 -8.29
C TRP A 128 16.89 -14.14 -9.09
N ALA A 129 16.87 -14.60 -10.35
CA ALA A 129 18.03 -14.63 -11.22
C ALA A 129 18.31 -13.28 -11.93
N ILE A 130 17.40 -12.31 -11.78
CA ILE A 130 17.47 -10.95 -12.33
C ILE A 130 17.90 -10.00 -11.22
#